data_AF-G1WDU3-F1
#
_entry.id   AF-G1WDU3-F1
#
_cell.length_a   1.000
_cell.length_b   1.000
_cell.length_c   1.000
_cell.angle_alpha   90.00
_cell.angle_beta   90.00
_cell.angle_gamma   90.00
#
_symmetry.space_group_name_H-M   'P 1'
#
loop_
_entity.id
_entity.type
_entity.pdbx_description
1 polymer ?
#
loop_
_entity_poly.entity_id
_entity_poly.type
_entity_poly.pdbx_seq_one_letter_code
_entity_poly.pdbx_strand_id
1 'polypeptide(L)'
;MLLRKIKANWLYIVVFSTFCYSTIELGVLLLTLLYLIRHSLVKAPHVLVYLTLFFAYSVVVATTILGYPMSKGLQQYVLLTLYILIYYSLLSQQKANIEGLFIVYLKVAKVVGLLGFIELCAYAATHIDLFSFTLWAKTNTEVASHIIRVHSTLAEGGYYGTILSPFIAYIILYKDKFHLFKRWQLVLIFTSLACSLSTIAFITAAICLFKWFYQRVNKGILFKMIGACAIGIVIFFLSTTKQSDSEKGFSGIMLRLQQTATALSSLNNIYVIESLNNSSYALLANTYVATHAPLRWTGTGLGTHKLNYHAVYQSNRPLYGLNDEDGYSLFNRLLSETGILGLLVYIVFLFKCRSKQSMINTCVLFYLLGTFIRGGNYFVYGMIFYNMLYYFSYKETKITQRLRLRNEKK
;
A
#
# COMPACT_ATOMS: atom_id res chain seq x y z
N MET A 1 4.37 34.95 6.33
CA MET A 1 5.65 34.20 6.30
C MET A 1 5.66 33.31 5.06
N LEU A 2 6.33 33.74 3.99
CA LEU A 2 6.49 32.98 2.75
C LEU A 2 7.42 31.79 3.02
N LEU A 3 6.87 30.59 3.17
CA LEU A 3 7.65 29.35 3.22
C LEU A 3 8.39 29.20 1.88
N ARG A 4 9.74 29.20 1.91
CA ARG A 4 10.56 28.96 0.72
C ARG A 4 10.20 27.59 0.13
N LYS A 5 9.98 27.52 -1.19
CA LYS A 5 9.77 26.25 -1.88
C LYS A 5 11.01 25.36 -1.71
N ILE A 6 10.81 24.13 -1.26
CA ILE A 6 11.86 23.09 -1.25
C ILE A 6 12.39 22.93 -2.68
N LYS A 7 13.72 22.81 -2.83
CA LYS A 7 14.37 22.60 -4.14
C LYS A 7 13.79 21.35 -4.81
N ALA A 8 13.48 21.44 -6.10
CA ALA A 8 12.87 20.35 -6.87
C ALA A 8 13.66 19.03 -6.74
N ASN A 9 15.00 19.08 -6.80
CA ASN A 9 15.86 17.91 -6.68
C ASN A 9 15.69 17.16 -5.34
N TRP A 10 15.42 17.87 -4.25
CA TRP A 10 15.20 17.24 -2.95
C TRP A 10 13.88 16.45 -2.91
N LEU A 11 12.85 16.95 -3.60
CA LEU A 11 11.57 16.23 -3.74
C LEU A 11 11.76 14.91 -4.50
N TYR A 12 12.62 14.87 -5.53
CA TYR A 12 12.92 13.61 -6.21
C TYR A 12 13.57 12.59 -5.27
N ILE A 13 14.51 13.01 -4.43
CA ILE A 13 15.20 12.13 -3.48
C ILE A 13 14.19 11.56 -2.47
N VAL A 14 13.37 12.42 -1.86
CA VAL A 14 12.35 11.97 -0.88
C VAL A 14 11.34 11.02 -1.53
N VAL A 15 10.83 11.35 -2.71
CA VAL A 15 9.86 10.50 -3.40
C VAL A 15 10.49 9.19 -3.86
N PHE A 16 11.71 9.20 -4.39
CA PHE A 16 12.46 7.99 -4.75
C PHE A 16 12.67 7.09 -3.54
N SER A 17 12.96 7.65 -2.36
CA SER A 17 13.14 6.85 -1.15
C SER A 17 11.91 6.03 -0.75
N THR A 18 10.70 6.48 -1.12
CA THR A 18 9.47 5.68 -0.91
C THR A 18 9.40 4.43 -1.78
N PHE A 19 10.20 4.34 -2.85
CA PHE A 19 10.34 3.14 -3.69
C PHE A 19 11.50 2.24 -3.25
N CYS A 20 12.10 2.51 -2.09
CA CYS A 20 13.18 1.72 -1.53
C CYS A 20 12.73 1.03 -0.24
N TYR A 21 13.59 0.15 0.29
CA TYR A 21 13.37 -0.46 1.59
C TYR A 21 13.35 0.58 2.73
N SER A 22 12.65 0.28 3.81
CA SER A 22 12.35 1.24 4.90
C SER A 22 13.57 1.93 5.52
N THR A 23 14.73 1.27 5.55
CA THR A 23 15.98 1.83 6.08
C THR A 23 16.48 3.01 5.25
N ILE A 24 16.32 2.95 3.92
CA ILE A 24 16.70 4.03 3.02
C ILE A 24 15.72 5.19 3.14
N GLU A 25 14.41 4.91 3.22
CA GLU A 25 13.39 5.92 3.48
C GLU A 25 13.69 6.68 4.78
N LEU A 26 13.98 5.96 5.87
CA LEU A 26 14.35 6.55 7.15
C LEU A 26 15.62 7.43 7.03
N GLY A 27 16.67 6.93 6.37
CA GLY A 27 17.91 7.69 6.18
C GLY A 27 17.69 9.01 5.41
N VAL A 28 16.92 8.96 4.33
CA VAL A 28 16.55 10.15 3.55
C VAL A 28 15.68 11.11 4.34
N LEU A 29 14.77 10.59 5.17
CA LEU A 29 13.94 11.40 6.06
C LEU A 29 14.77 12.11 7.12
N LEU A 30 15.76 11.45 7.74
CA LEU A 30 16.68 12.08 8.69
C LEU A 30 17.47 13.22 8.04
N LEU A 31 18.00 13.03 6.83
CA LEU A 31 18.63 14.10 6.07
C LEU A 31 17.66 15.25 5.76
N THR A 32 16.40 14.91 5.45
CA THR A 32 15.34 15.89 5.19
C THR A 32 14.99 16.67 6.45
N LEU A 33 15.00 16.03 7.62
CA LEU A 33 14.79 16.70 8.90
C LEU A 33 15.89 17.72 9.17
N LEU A 34 17.17 17.35 8.97
CA LEU A 34 18.30 18.28 9.12
C LEU A 34 18.18 19.49 8.20
N TYR A 35 17.75 19.25 6.95
CA TYR A 35 17.44 20.32 6.00
C TYR A 35 16.29 21.22 6.49
N LEU A 36 15.19 20.62 6.99
CA LEU A 36 14.02 21.37 7.46
C LEU A 36 14.29 22.17 8.74
N ILE A 37 15.05 21.65 9.69
CA ILE A 37 15.43 22.36 10.93
C ILE A 37 16.14 23.67 10.59
N ARG A 38 17.03 23.66 9.59
CA ARG A 38 17.79 24.85 9.18
C ARG A 38 16.97 25.88 8.38
N HIS A 39 15.83 25.48 7.82
CA HIS A 39 15.15 26.31 6.83
C HIS A 39 13.70 26.64 7.14
N SER A 40 12.89 25.71 7.64
CA SER A 40 11.42 25.91 7.72
C SER A 40 10.64 24.75 8.39
N LEU A 41 11.12 24.17 9.49
CA LEU A 41 10.33 23.14 10.20
C LEU A 41 8.98 23.72 10.63
N VAL A 42 7.89 23.09 10.20
CA VAL A 42 6.53 23.57 10.50
C VAL A 42 6.12 23.09 11.88
N LYS A 43 5.27 23.87 12.57
CA LYS A 43 4.70 23.47 13.86
C LYS A 43 4.07 22.07 13.76
N ALA A 44 4.27 21.29 14.81
CA ALA A 44 3.75 19.94 14.96
C ALA A 44 2.24 19.89 14.61
N PRO A 45 1.81 18.99 13.71
CA PRO A 45 0.40 18.86 13.38
C PRO A 45 -0.39 18.30 14.57
N HIS A 46 -1.66 18.72 14.70
CA HIS A 46 -2.56 18.23 15.78
C HIS A 46 -2.70 16.71 15.83
N VAL A 47 -2.46 15.99 14.73
CA VAL A 47 -2.46 14.51 14.70
C VAL A 47 -1.43 13.92 15.67
N LEU A 48 -0.32 14.62 15.97
CA LEU A 48 0.67 14.15 16.93
C LEU A 48 0.14 14.16 18.36
N VAL A 49 -0.77 15.09 18.72
CA VAL A 49 -1.41 15.09 20.04
C VAL A 49 -2.25 13.82 20.22
N TYR A 50 -3.06 13.48 19.21
CA TYR A 50 -3.85 12.25 19.24
C TYR A 50 -2.97 11.00 19.25
N LEU A 51 -1.85 11.01 18.52
CA LEU A 51 -0.88 9.92 18.55
C LEU A 51 -0.26 9.75 19.95
N THR A 52 0.12 10.85 20.62
CA THR A 52 0.68 10.82 21.98
C THR A 52 -0.35 10.32 22.99
N LEU A 53 -1.61 10.77 22.89
CA LEU A 53 -2.70 10.27 23.74
C LEU A 53 -2.96 8.78 23.51
N PHE A 54 -2.98 8.35 22.25
CA PHE A 54 -3.13 6.92 21.91
C PHE A 54 -1.93 6.10 22.39
N PHE A 55 -0.72 6.64 22.33
CA PHE A 55 0.47 5.97 22.85
C PHE A 55 0.40 5.84 24.38
N ALA A 56 -0.02 6.88 25.10
CA ALA A 56 -0.22 6.81 26.55
C ALA A 56 -1.26 5.73 26.91
N TYR A 57 -2.38 5.67 26.20
CA TYR A 57 -3.35 4.58 26.32
C TYR A 57 -2.72 3.20 26.03
N SER A 58 -1.95 3.09 24.94
CA SER A 58 -1.26 1.86 24.56
C SER A 58 -0.30 1.37 25.65
N VAL A 59 0.41 2.29 26.32
CA VAL A 59 1.31 1.96 27.44
C VAL A 59 0.54 1.32 28.56
N VAL A 60 -0.55 1.95 29.01
CA VAL A 60 -1.39 1.41 30.09
C VAL A 60 -1.92 0.03 29.71
N VAL A 61 -2.50 -0.13 28.53
CA VAL A 61 -3.07 -1.42 28.10
C VAL A 61 -2.01 -2.50 28.01
N ALA A 62 -0.91 -2.23 27.31
CA ALA A 62 0.12 -3.23 27.08
C ALA A 62 0.74 -3.69 28.41
N THR A 63 1.13 -2.77 29.30
CA THR A 63 1.88 -3.14 30.51
C THR A 63 0.98 -3.58 31.66
N THR A 64 -0.13 -2.89 31.91
CA THR A 64 -0.95 -3.15 33.12
C THR A 64 -2.04 -4.18 32.90
N ILE A 65 -2.59 -4.28 31.68
CA ILE A 65 -3.70 -5.19 31.38
C ILE A 65 -3.18 -6.51 30.78
N LEU A 66 -2.24 -6.42 29.84
CA LEU A 66 -1.78 -7.57 29.05
C LEU A 66 -0.40 -8.12 29.46
N GLY A 67 0.38 -7.38 30.25
CA GLY A 67 1.74 -7.78 30.65
C GLY A 67 2.74 -7.82 29.49
N TYR A 68 2.47 -7.09 28.40
CA TYR A 68 3.30 -7.03 27.21
C TYR A 68 4.47 -6.04 27.34
N PRO A 69 5.64 -6.34 26.74
CA PRO A 69 6.75 -5.41 26.69
C PRO A 69 6.44 -4.19 25.80
N MET A 70 6.91 -3.01 26.23
CA MET A 70 6.63 -1.74 25.53
C MET A 70 7.72 -1.29 24.54
N SER A 71 8.79 -2.06 24.36
CA SER A 71 9.92 -1.69 23.50
C SER A 71 9.51 -1.44 22.05
N LYS A 72 8.71 -2.34 21.48
CA LYS A 72 8.16 -2.22 20.12
C LYS A 72 7.19 -1.05 19.99
N GLY A 73 6.32 -0.84 20.99
CA GLY A 73 5.39 0.29 20.99
C GLY A 73 6.11 1.63 21.02
N LEU A 74 7.13 1.78 21.86
CA LEU A 74 7.97 2.98 21.91
C LEU A 74 8.70 3.22 20.59
N GLN A 75 9.29 2.17 20.00
CA GLN A 75 9.94 2.24 18.69
C GLN A 75 8.98 2.78 17.62
N GLN A 76 7.76 2.23 17.56
CA GLN A 76 6.77 2.66 16.58
C GLN A 76 6.28 4.09 16.82
N TYR A 77 6.09 4.50 18.08
CA TYR A 77 5.70 5.86 18.42
C TYR A 77 6.74 6.90 17.96
N VAL A 78 8.03 6.63 18.23
CA VAL A 78 9.13 7.52 17.82
C VAL A 78 9.18 7.62 16.29
N LEU A 79 9.14 6.49 15.59
CA LEU A 79 9.18 6.48 14.13
C LEU A 79 7.96 7.14 13.49
N LEU A 80 6.74 6.90 14.01
CA LEU A 80 5.53 7.55 13.51
C LEU A 80 5.59 9.06 13.69
N THR A 81 6.03 9.50 14.87
CA THR A 81 6.20 10.93 15.18
C THR A 81 7.17 11.58 14.20
N LEU A 82 8.32 10.94 13.97
CA LEU A 82 9.34 11.41 13.04
C LEU A 82 8.81 11.52 11.60
N TYR A 83 8.25 10.44 11.07
CA TYR A 83 7.73 10.39 9.70
C TYR A 83 6.60 11.39 9.48
N ILE A 84 5.63 11.45 10.41
CA ILE A 84 4.51 12.39 10.34
C ILE A 84 5.03 13.83 10.35
N LEU A 85 5.96 14.17 11.25
CA LEU A 85 6.50 15.53 11.35
C LEU A 85 7.20 15.95 10.06
N ILE A 86 8.05 15.09 9.50
CA ILE A 86 8.83 15.39 8.30
C ILE A 86 7.92 15.50 7.07
N TYR A 87 7.08 14.50 6.82
CA TYR A 87 6.17 14.53 5.67
C TYR A 87 5.14 15.65 5.78
N TYR A 88 4.60 15.91 6.97
CA TYR A 88 3.69 17.03 7.16
C TYR A 88 4.39 18.36 6.88
N SER A 89 5.61 18.55 7.38
CA SER A 89 6.40 19.77 7.10
C SER A 89 6.66 19.92 5.60
N LEU A 90 7.07 18.84 4.92
CA LEU A 90 7.33 18.85 3.48
C LEU A 90 6.08 19.18 2.67
N LEU A 91 4.96 18.47 2.87
CA LEU A 91 3.74 18.70 2.10
C LEU A 91 3.06 20.02 2.47
N SER A 92 3.16 20.48 3.72
CA SER A 92 2.57 21.75 4.14
C SER A 92 3.25 22.96 3.50
N GLN A 93 4.54 22.85 3.16
CA GLN A 93 5.26 23.84 2.37
C GLN A 93 4.92 23.76 0.87
N GLN A 94 4.52 22.59 0.38
CA GLN A 94 4.08 22.36 -1.00
C GLN A 94 2.57 22.57 -1.21
N LYS A 95 1.85 23.18 -0.26
CA LYS A 95 0.37 23.38 -0.33
C LYS A 95 -0.14 24.01 -1.64
N ALA A 96 0.69 24.76 -2.35
CA ALA A 96 0.35 25.39 -3.63
C ALA A 96 0.84 24.62 -4.87
N ASN A 97 1.47 23.45 -4.71
CA ASN A 97 2.06 22.67 -5.79
C ASN A 97 2.01 21.15 -5.54
N ILE A 98 0.86 20.65 -5.06
CA ILE A 98 0.65 19.21 -4.85
C ILE A 98 0.66 18.47 -6.19
N GLU A 99 0.18 19.10 -7.27
CA GLU A 99 0.31 18.57 -8.63
C GLU A 99 1.78 18.38 -9.05
N GLY A 100 2.66 19.35 -8.78
CA GLY A 100 4.09 19.22 -9.03
C GLY A 100 4.72 18.05 -8.28
N LEU A 101 4.34 17.83 -7.02
CA LEU A 101 4.79 16.68 -6.23
C LEU A 101 4.31 15.35 -6.84
N PHE A 102 3.07 15.29 -7.33
CA PHE A 102 2.56 14.10 -8.01
C PHE A 102 3.25 13.86 -9.37
N ILE A 103 3.62 14.92 -10.10
CA ILE A 103 4.44 14.79 -11.31
C ILE A 103 5.82 14.21 -10.97
N VAL A 104 6.43 14.63 -9.86
CA VAL A 104 7.69 14.03 -9.37
C VAL A 104 7.49 12.53 -9.09
N TYR A 105 6.41 12.15 -8.40
CA TYR A 105 6.03 10.75 -8.22
C TYR A 105 5.90 10.00 -9.54
N LEU A 106 5.19 10.53 -10.53
CA LEU A 106 5.03 9.88 -11.84
C LEU A 106 6.37 9.71 -12.58
N LYS A 107 7.28 10.68 -12.45
CA LYS A 107 8.64 10.59 -13.03
C LYS A 107 9.49 9.55 -12.32
N VAL A 108 9.40 9.45 -11.00
CA VAL A 108 10.08 8.40 -10.21
C VAL A 108 9.51 7.03 -10.55
N ALA A 109 8.18 6.88 -10.58
CA ALA A 109 7.48 5.67 -10.98
C ALA A 109 7.90 5.20 -12.39
N LYS A 110 8.12 6.15 -13.31
CA LYS A 110 8.69 5.85 -14.64
C LYS A 110 10.07 5.19 -14.56
N VAL A 111 10.96 5.76 -13.75
CA VAL A 111 12.33 5.27 -13.60
C VAL A 111 12.30 3.87 -12.99
N VAL A 112 11.59 3.69 -11.88
CA VAL A 112 11.46 2.39 -11.21
C VAL A 112 10.80 1.36 -12.13
N GLY A 113 9.78 1.76 -12.89
CA GLY A 113 9.12 0.89 -13.86
C GLY A 113 10.03 0.41 -14.99
N LEU A 114 10.93 1.27 -15.47
CA LEU A 114 11.95 0.93 -16.46
C LEU A 114 13.06 0.07 -15.86
N LEU A 115 13.47 0.33 -14.61
CA LEU A 115 14.41 -0.53 -13.88
C LEU A 115 13.85 -1.95 -13.74
N GLY A 116 12.56 -2.13 -13.45
CA GLY A 116 11.92 -3.44 -13.42
C GLY A 116 11.93 -4.16 -14.78
N PHE A 117 11.91 -3.44 -15.90
CA PHE A 117 12.10 -4.05 -17.22
C PHE A 117 13.56 -4.44 -17.48
N ILE A 118 14.51 -3.61 -17.03
CA ILE A 118 15.94 -3.92 -17.09
C ILE A 118 16.26 -5.18 -16.27
N GLU A 119 15.69 -5.31 -15.07
CA GLU A 119 15.78 -6.51 -14.24
C GLU A 119 15.32 -7.76 -15.00
N LEU A 120 14.15 -7.67 -15.66
CA LEU A 120 13.61 -8.77 -16.44
C LEU A 120 14.57 -9.20 -17.57
N CYS A 121 15.12 -8.25 -18.32
CA CYS A 121 16.07 -8.53 -19.39
C CYS A 121 17.40 -9.09 -18.87
N ALA A 122 17.93 -8.53 -17.79
CA ALA A 122 19.18 -8.99 -17.17
C ALA A 122 19.03 -10.43 -16.67
N TYR A 123 17.91 -10.73 -16.01
CA TYR A 123 17.62 -12.07 -15.53
C TYR A 123 17.44 -13.07 -16.67
N ALA A 124 16.69 -12.70 -17.72
CA ALA A 124 16.50 -13.57 -18.88
C ALA A 124 17.82 -13.93 -19.58
N ALA A 125 18.79 -13.00 -19.59
CA ALA A 125 20.10 -13.19 -20.22
C ALA A 125 21.13 -13.92 -19.33
N THR A 126 21.08 -13.71 -18.01
CA THR A 126 22.18 -14.12 -17.10
C THR A 126 21.75 -15.03 -15.97
N HIS A 127 20.45 -15.20 -15.73
CA HIS A 127 19.86 -15.80 -14.52
C HIS A 127 20.24 -15.11 -13.21
N ILE A 128 20.83 -13.91 -13.28
CA ILE A 128 21.21 -13.11 -12.12
C ILE A 128 20.15 -12.02 -11.92
N ASP A 129 19.60 -11.98 -10.71
CA ASP A 129 18.75 -10.88 -10.28
C ASP A 129 19.61 -9.65 -9.96
N LEU A 130 19.54 -8.64 -10.84
CA LEU A 130 20.30 -7.39 -10.77
C LEU A 130 20.04 -6.59 -9.47
N PHE A 131 18.88 -6.75 -8.84
CA PHE A 131 18.53 -5.98 -7.64
C PHE A 131 18.59 -6.79 -6.34
N SER A 132 19.01 -8.05 -6.41
CA SER A 132 19.19 -8.91 -5.23
C SER A 132 20.20 -8.35 -4.21
N PHE A 133 21.27 -7.71 -4.68
CA PHE A 133 22.38 -7.22 -3.84
C PHE A 133 22.24 -5.76 -3.39
N THR A 134 21.42 -4.95 -4.06
CA THR A 134 21.36 -3.50 -3.79
C THR A 134 20.42 -3.12 -2.65
N LEU A 135 19.45 -3.98 -2.25
CA LEU A 135 18.32 -3.55 -1.39
C LEU A 135 17.80 -4.58 -0.37
N TRP A 136 18.57 -5.60 0.03
CA TRP A 136 18.09 -6.69 0.92
C TRP A 136 16.77 -7.34 0.43
N ALA A 137 16.51 -7.30 -0.88
CA ALA A 137 15.41 -8.04 -1.46
C ALA A 137 15.70 -9.54 -1.32
N LYS A 138 14.76 -10.30 -0.75
CA LYS A 138 14.91 -11.76 -0.66
C LYS A 138 15.03 -12.34 -2.07
N THR A 139 15.90 -13.33 -2.23
CA THR A 139 16.10 -14.08 -3.47
C THR A 139 14.77 -14.54 -4.06
N ASN A 140 14.58 -14.25 -5.35
CA ASN A 140 13.28 -14.35 -6.01
C ASN A 140 12.89 -15.75 -6.42
N THR A 141 11.58 -15.94 -6.52
CA THR A 141 10.95 -17.09 -7.16
C THR A 141 10.81 -16.85 -8.66
N GLU A 142 11.27 -17.80 -9.47
CA GLU A 142 11.00 -17.83 -10.91
C GLU A 142 9.50 -17.99 -11.19
N VAL A 143 8.98 -17.18 -12.12
CA VAL A 143 7.59 -17.28 -12.62
C VAL A 143 7.48 -18.37 -13.69
N ALA A 144 8.45 -18.39 -14.59
CA ALA A 144 8.64 -19.36 -15.65
C ALA A 144 10.14 -19.45 -15.94
N SER A 145 10.55 -20.43 -16.76
CA SER A 145 11.94 -20.52 -17.21
C SER A 145 12.39 -19.17 -17.81
N HIS A 146 13.50 -18.62 -17.31
CA HIS A 146 14.05 -17.30 -17.68
C HIS A 146 13.19 -16.07 -17.34
N ILE A 147 12.09 -16.21 -16.59
CA ILE A 147 11.23 -15.08 -16.20
C ILE A 147 11.19 -14.95 -14.69
N ILE A 148 11.80 -13.88 -14.18
CA ILE A 148 11.76 -13.51 -12.76
C ILE A 148 10.42 -12.86 -12.40
N ARG A 149 10.01 -13.05 -11.14
CA ARG A 149 8.94 -12.26 -10.54
C ARG A 149 9.47 -10.85 -10.22
N VAL A 150 9.32 -9.93 -11.17
CA VAL A 150 9.88 -8.56 -11.12
C VAL A 150 9.50 -7.85 -9.82
N HIS A 151 10.50 -7.28 -9.14
CA HIS A 151 10.34 -6.52 -7.89
C HIS A 151 11.03 -5.15 -7.93
N SER A 152 11.94 -4.94 -8.89
CA SER A 152 12.76 -3.75 -9.07
C SER A 152 13.51 -3.38 -7.79
N THR A 153 13.22 -2.22 -7.20
CA THR A 153 13.89 -1.72 -6.00
C THR A 153 13.17 -2.11 -4.70
N LEU A 154 12.25 -3.06 -4.74
CA LEU A 154 11.33 -3.37 -3.62
C LEU A 154 11.51 -4.82 -3.19
N ALA A 155 11.15 -5.17 -1.95
CA ALA A 155 11.47 -6.51 -1.44
C ALA A 155 10.72 -7.66 -2.15
N GLU A 156 9.60 -7.39 -2.83
CA GLU A 156 8.88 -8.38 -3.64
C GLU A 156 7.98 -7.72 -4.70
N GLY A 157 7.63 -8.48 -5.75
CA GLY A 157 6.74 -8.02 -6.81
C GLY A 157 5.35 -7.57 -6.32
N GLY A 158 4.89 -8.09 -5.17
CA GLY A 158 3.66 -7.63 -4.52
C GLY A 158 3.69 -6.12 -4.23
N TYR A 159 4.75 -5.67 -3.56
CA TYR A 159 4.97 -4.26 -3.23
C TYR A 159 5.21 -3.37 -4.46
N TYR A 160 5.89 -3.91 -5.48
CA TYR A 160 6.05 -3.24 -6.77
C TYR A 160 4.73 -2.87 -7.42
N GLY A 161 3.78 -3.81 -7.47
CA GLY A 161 2.44 -3.51 -7.95
C GLY A 161 1.67 -2.53 -7.07
N THR A 162 1.81 -2.61 -5.75
CA THR A 162 1.11 -1.71 -4.81
C THR A 162 1.57 -0.27 -4.96
N ILE A 163 2.89 0.00 -4.96
CA ILE A 163 3.41 1.36 -5.05
C ILE A 163 3.20 2.01 -6.42
N LEU A 164 3.10 1.21 -7.49
CA LEU A 164 2.77 1.67 -8.84
C LEU A 164 1.26 1.76 -9.09
N SER A 165 0.39 1.37 -8.15
CA SER A 165 -1.07 1.46 -8.34
C SER A 165 -1.58 2.88 -8.63
N PRO A 166 -1.06 3.98 -8.02
CA PRO A 166 -1.42 5.34 -8.44
C PRO A 166 -0.97 5.68 -9.87
N PHE A 167 0.17 5.16 -10.32
CA PHE A 167 0.64 5.30 -11.70
C PHE A 167 -0.28 4.56 -12.68
N ILE A 168 -0.68 3.32 -12.38
CA ILE A 168 -1.62 2.54 -13.20
C ILE A 168 -2.94 3.31 -13.34
N ALA A 169 -3.51 3.78 -12.23
CA ALA A 169 -4.74 4.56 -12.21
C ALA A 169 -4.60 5.85 -13.02
N TYR A 170 -3.47 6.55 -12.91
CA TYR A 170 -3.19 7.75 -13.70
C TYR A 170 -3.17 7.44 -15.21
N ILE A 171 -2.44 6.41 -15.64
CA ILE A 171 -2.31 6.09 -17.07
C ILE A 171 -3.64 5.65 -17.68
N ILE A 172 -4.47 4.91 -16.95
CA ILE A 172 -5.74 4.41 -17.50
C ILE A 172 -6.81 5.50 -17.50
N LEU A 173 -6.92 6.29 -16.43
CA LEU A 173 -8.03 7.23 -16.24
C LEU A 173 -7.71 8.67 -16.64
N TYR A 174 -6.44 9.07 -16.65
CA TYR A 174 -6.05 10.48 -16.66
C TYR A 174 -4.78 10.82 -17.49
N LYS A 175 -4.32 9.90 -18.34
CA LYS A 175 -3.04 10.03 -19.09
C LYS A 175 -2.86 11.35 -19.82
N ASP A 176 -3.93 11.93 -20.34
CA ASP A 176 -3.91 13.15 -21.15
C ASP A 176 -3.69 14.43 -20.32
N LYS A 177 -3.57 14.35 -19.00
CA LYS A 177 -3.38 15.52 -18.12
C LYS A 177 -1.98 16.12 -18.20
N PHE A 178 -0.93 15.30 -18.21
CA PHE A 178 0.47 15.78 -18.13
C PHE A 178 1.38 15.36 -19.28
N HIS A 179 0.94 14.47 -20.18
CA HIS A 179 1.71 14.00 -21.35
C HIS A 179 3.18 13.61 -21.05
N LEU A 180 3.43 12.94 -19.92
CA LEU A 180 4.79 12.64 -19.43
C LEU A 180 5.47 11.42 -20.07
N PHE A 181 4.75 10.61 -20.85
CA PHE A 181 5.15 9.26 -21.22
C PHE A 181 5.05 9.00 -22.73
N LYS A 182 6.12 8.45 -23.31
CA LYS A 182 6.10 7.90 -24.68
C LYS A 182 5.41 6.53 -24.68
N ARG A 183 4.76 6.15 -25.80
CA ARG A 183 4.02 4.88 -25.90
C ARG A 183 4.90 3.66 -25.59
N TRP A 184 6.12 3.62 -26.11
CA TRP A 184 7.06 2.51 -25.85
C TRP A 184 7.41 2.38 -24.36
N GLN A 185 7.57 3.49 -23.63
CA GLN A 185 7.86 3.46 -22.19
C GLN A 185 6.73 2.81 -21.41
N LEU A 186 5.49 3.08 -21.79
CA LEU A 186 4.32 2.45 -21.17
C LEU A 186 4.31 0.94 -21.41
N VAL A 187 4.61 0.50 -22.64
CA VAL A 187 4.70 -0.93 -22.96
C VAL A 187 5.71 -1.61 -22.04
N LEU A 188 6.93 -1.06 -21.91
CA LEU A 188 7.96 -1.67 -21.05
C LEU A 188 7.53 -1.75 -19.57
N ILE A 189 6.93 -0.68 -19.03
CA ILE A 189 6.48 -0.63 -17.63
C ILE A 189 5.30 -1.59 -17.40
N PHE A 190 4.35 -1.69 -18.32
CA PHE A 190 3.24 -2.63 -18.19
C PHE A 190 3.69 -4.08 -18.33
N THR A 191 4.69 -4.37 -19.17
CA THR A 191 5.32 -5.69 -19.25
C THR A 191 5.97 -6.05 -17.92
N SER A 192 6.77 -5.17 -17.33
CA SER A 192 7.40 -5.43 -16.02
C SER A 192 6.37 -5.58 -14.90
N LEU A 193 5.29 -4.78 -14.92
CA LEU A 193 4.15 -4.95 -14.01
C LEU A 193 3.43 -6.29 -14.17
N ALA A 194 3.22 -6.76 -15.40
CA ALA A 194 2.63 -8.08 -15.64
C ALA A 194 3.50 -9.21 -15.07
N CYS A 195 4.81 -9.13 -15.27
CA CYS A 195 5.79 -10.10 -14.75
C CYS A 195 5.96 -10.05 -13.22
N SER A 196 5.55 -8.96 -12.54
CA SER A 196 5.56 -8.89 -11.07
C SER A 196 4.57 -9.84 -10.38
N LEU A 197 3.55 -10.30 -11.12
CA LEU A 197 2.43 -11.10 -10.64
C LEU A 197 1.73 -10.49 -9.40
N SER A 198 1.67 -9.17 -9.31
CA SER A 198 1.01 -8.48 -8.20
C SER A 198 -0.51 -8.45 -8.35
N THR A 199 -1.22 -9.11 -7.43
CA THR A 199 -2.69 -9.08 -7.34
C THR A 199 -3.23 -7.65 -7.26
N ILE A 200 -2.58 -6.76 -6.51
CA ILE A 200 -3.03 -5.37 -6.34
C ILE A 200 -2.91 -4.59 -7.66
N ALA A 201 -1.84 -4.80 -8.44
CA ALA A 201 -1.68 -4.16 -9.74
C ALA A 201 -2.80 -4.60 -10.71
N PHE A 202 -3.09 -5.90 -10.78
CA PHE A 202 -4.15 -6.42 -11.65
C PHE A 202 -5.54 -5.93 -11.22
N ILE A 203 -5.87 -5.95 -9.93
CA ILE A 203 -7.14 -5.45 -9.41
C ILE A 203 -7.27 -3.95 -9.71
N THR A 204 -6.21 -3.17 -9.49
CA THR A 204 -6.21 -1.72 -9.81
C THR A 204 -6.47 -1.49 -11.30
N ALA A 205 -5.75 -2.20 -12.17
CA ALA A 205 -5.93 -2.10 -13.62
C ALA A 205 -7.36 -2.48 -14.03
N ALA A 206 -7.89 -3.59 -13.51
CA ALA A 206 -9.24 -4.06 -13.79
C ALA A 206 -10.31 -3.04 -13.38
N ILE A 207 -10.25 -2.51 -12.15
CA ILE A 207 -11.20 -1.48 -11.68
C ILE A 207 -11.10 -0.20 -12.53
N CYS A 208 -9.88 0.22 -12.87
CA CYS A 208 -9.68 1.41 -13.69
C CYS A 208 -10.18 1.22 -15.13
N LEU A 209 -9.92 0.07 -15.75
CA LEU A 209 -10.43 -0.28 -17.08
C LEU A 209 -11.94 -0.38 -17.08
N PHE A 210 -12.53 -1.02 -16.06
CA PHE A 210 -13.97 -1.10 -15.89
C PHE A 210 -14.59 0.30 -15.79
N LYS A 211 -14.02 1.18 -14.97
CA LYS A 211 -14.48 2.58 -14.85
C LYS A 211 -14.34 3.34 -16.17
N TRP A 212 -13.22 3.19 -16.86
CA TRP A 212 -12.98 3.82 -18.16
C TRP A 212 -14.00 3.35 -19.21
N PHE A 213 -14.27 2.04 -19.24
CA PHE A 213 -15.24 1.44 -20.14
C PHE A 213 -16.68 1.85 -19.80
N TYR A 214 -17.03 1.84 -18.51
CA TYR A 214 -18.32 2.33 -17.99
C TYR A 214 -18.63 3.76 -18.46
N GLN A 215 -17.61 4.62 -18.54
CA GLN A 215 -17.78 6.01 -18.96
C GLN A 215 -17.96 6.19 -20.47
N ARG A 216 -17.60 5.19 -21.30
CA ARG A 216 -17.58 5.30 -22.77
C ARG A 216 -18.58 4.40 -23.48
N VAL A 217 -19.05 3.34 -22.84
CA VAL A 217 -19.92 2.35 -23.45
C VAL A 217 -21.35 2.51 -22.97
N ASN A 218 -22.30 2.24 -23.86
CA ASN A 218 -23.72 2.27 -23.53
C ASN A 218 -24.02 1.31 -22.36
N LYS A 219 -24.76 1.80 -21.36
CA LYS A 219 -25.10 1.08 -20.12
C LYS A 219 -25.71 -0.30 -20.41
N GLY A 220 -26.51 -0.43 -21.47
CA GLY A 220 -27.11 -1.72 -21.86
C GLY A 220 -26.09 -2.80 -22.27
N ILE A 221 -25.01 -2.42 -22.97
CA ILE A 221 -23.94 -3.36 -23.37
C ILE A 221 -23.09 -3.73 -22.16
N LEU A 222 -22.82 -2.74 -21.30
CA LEU A 222 -22.08 -2.94 -20.06
C LEU A 222 -22.77 -3.96 -19.14
N PHE A 223 -24.08 -3.84 -18.90
CA PHE A 223 -24.81 -4.80 -18.05
C PHE A 223 -24.78 -6.22 -18.62
N LYS A 224 -24.84 -6.39 -19.95
CA LYS A 224 -24.67 -7.69 -20.59
C LYS A 224 -23.27 -8.27 -20.38
N MET A 225 -22.23 -7.45 -20.45
CA MET A 225 -20.86 -7.88 -20.16
C MET A 225 -20.65 -8.24 -18.70
N ILE A 226 -21.20 -7.45 -17.76
CA ILE A 226 -21.15 -7.77 -16.32
C ILE A 226 -21.87 -9.09 -16.06
N GLY A 227 -23.05 -9.29 -16.66
CA GLY A 227 -23.79 -10.55 -16.59
C GLY A 227 -22.98 -11.73 -17.12
N ALA A 228 -22.34 -11.58 -18.29
CA ALA A 228 -21.47 -12.61 -18.86
C ALA A 228 -20.25 -12.91 -17.99
N CYS A 229 -19.60 -11.91 -17.41
CA CYS A 229 -18.51 -12.10 -16.47
C CYS A 229 -18.97 -12.81 -15.18
N ALA A 230 -20.12 -12.42 -14.62
CA ALA A 230 -20.68 -13.07 -13.43
C ALA A 230 -21.01 -14.55 -13.70
N ILE A 231 -21.62 -14.84 -14.86
CA ILE A 231 -21.89 -16.21 -15.30
C ILE A 231 -20.59 -16.99 -15.49
N GLY A 232 -19.57 -16.38 -16.11
CA GLY A 232 -18.24 -16.99 -16.28
C GLY A 232 -17.57 -17.31 -14.93
N ILE A 233 -17.69 -16.41 -13.95
CA ILE A 233 -17.19 -16.64 -12.59
C ILE A 233 -17.94 -17.81 -11.92
N VAL A 234 -19.28 -17.86 -12.03
CA VAL A 234 -20.09 -18.94 -11.46
C VAL A 234 -19.77 -20.28 -12.11
N ILE A 235 -19.70 -20.36 -13.44
CA ILE A 235 -19.33 -21.56 -14.19
C ILE A 235 -17.92 -22.03 -13.80
N PHE A 236 -16.99 -21.10 -13.60
CA PHE A 236 -15.63 -21.41 -13.17
C PHE A 236 -15.56 -21.98 -11.74
N PHE A 237 -16.31 -21.41 -10.79
CA PHE A 237 -16.43 -21.97 -9.43
C PHE A 237 -17.06 -23.36 -9.43
N LEU A 238 -17.99 -23.64 -10.36
CA LEU A 238 -18.60 -24.96 -10.55
C LEU A 238 -17.66 -25.98 -11.24
N SER A 239 -16.75 -25.51 -12.10
CA SER A 239 -15.89 -26.38 -12.92
C SER A 239 -14.59 -26.82 -12.26
N THR A 240 -14.23 -26.27 -11.10
CA THR A 240 -12.89 -26.40 -10.50
C THR A 240 -12.82 -27.33 -9.28
N THR A 241 -13.70 -28.33 -9.18
CA THR A 241 -13.48 -29.49 -8.30
C THR A 241 -12.28 -30.35 -8.71
N LYS A 242 -11.60 -30.03 -9.81
CA LYS A 242 -10.32 -30.66 -10.21
C LYS A 242 -9.13 -29.77 -9.85
N GLN A 243 -8.46 -30.18 -8.78
CA GLN A 243 -7.24 -29.61 -8.25
C GLN A 243 -6.11 -29.68 -9.29
N SER A 244 -5.65 -28.52 -9.75
CA SER A 244 -4.46 -28.36 -10.60
C SER A 244 -3.35 -27.78 -9.73
N ASP A 245 -2.32 -28.58 -9.47
CA ASP A 245 -1.19 -28.29 -8.55
C ASP A 245 -0.16 -27.28 -9.12
N SER A 246 -0.46 -26.59 -10.21
CA SER A 246 0.48 -25.63 -10.80
C SER A 246 0.38 -24.24 -10.15
N GLU A 247 1.23 -24.00 -9.14
CA GLU A 247 1.36 -22.70 -8.45
C GLU A 247 2.02 -21.58 -9.29
N LYS A 248 2.40 -21.84 -10.54
CA LYS A 248 3.21 -20.92 -11.35
C LYS A 248 2.36 -20.04 -12.27
N GLY A 249 2.77 -18.78 -12.44
CA GLY A 249 2.14 -17.84 -13.38
C GLY A 249 0.73 -17.39 -12.97
N PHE A 250 -0.17 -17.25 -13.96
CA PHE A 250 -1.52 -16.71 -13.76
C PHE A 250 -2.45 -17.66 -12.98
N SER A 251 -2.28 -18.98 -13.13
CA SER A 251 -3.01 -19.98 -12.33
C SER A 251 -2.72 -19.81 -10.83
N GLY A 252 -1.47 -19.50 -10.47
CA GLY A 252 -1.08 -19.22 -9.09
C GLY A 252 -1.78 -18.01 -8.47
N ILE A 253 -2.02 -16.93 -9.26
CA ILE A 253 -2.80 -15.77 -8.79
C ILE A 253 -4.25 -16.18 -8.52
N MET A 254 -4.86 -16.92 -9.44
CA MET A 254 -6.24 -17.37 -9.31
C MET A 254 -6.42 -18.32 -8.12
N LEU A 255 -5.50 -19.28 -7.96
CA LEU A 255 -5.50 -20.22 -6.83
C LEU A 255 -5.45 -19.48 -5.49
N ARG A 256 -4.60 -18.45 -5.36
CA ARG A 256 -4.52 -17.62 -4.15
C ARG A 256 -5.83 -16.91 -3.82
N LEU A 257 -6.50 -16.34 -4.83
CA LEU A 257 -7.79 -15.68 -4.65
C LEU A 257 -8.87 -16.68 -4.22
N GLN A 258 -8.92 -17.85 -4.87
CA GLN A 258 -9.88 -18.90 -4.55
C GLN A 258 -9.68 -19.47 -3.15
N GLN A 259 -8.45 -19.88 -2.81
CA GLN A 259 -8.11 -20.43 -1.49
C GLN A 259 -8.41 -19.42 -0.36
N THR A 260 -8.16 -18.13 -0.59
CA THR A 260 -8.49 -17.08 0.38
C THR A 260 -10.01 -16.94 0.54
N ALA A 261 -10.78 -16.97 -0.56
CA ALA A 261 -12.23 -16.85 -0.52
C ALA A 261 -12.91 -18.05 0.16
N THR A 262 -12.44 -19.27 -0.13
CA THR A 262 -12.99 -20.49 0.49
C THR A 262 -12.62 -20.59 1.97
N ALA A 263 -11.38 -20.26 2.34
CA ALA A 263 -10.95 -20.33 3.74
C ALA A 263 -11.58 -19.23 4.62
N LEU A 264 -12.03 -18.11 4.04
CA LEU A 264 -12.69 -17.04 4.78
C LEU A 264 -14.00 -17.50 5.45
N SER A 265 -14.74 -18.43 4.85
CA SER A 265 -15.95 -19.00 5.45
C SER A 265 -15.65 -19.92 6.64
N SER A 266 -14.40 -20.38 6.76
CA SER A 266 -13.93 -21.33 7.78
C SER A 266 -12.81 -20.74 8.63
N LEU A 267 -12.78 -19.42 8.80
CA LEU A 267 -11.68 -18.69 9.43
C LEU A 267 -11.38 -19.14 10.87
N ASN A 268 -12.34 -19.75 11.57
CA ASN A 268 -12.12 -20.27 12.92
C ASN A 268 -11.38 -21.62 12.97
N ASN A 269 -11.13 -22.27 11.83
CA ASN A 269 -10.44 -23.55 11.76
C ASN A 269 -8.96 -23.36 11.36
N ILE A 270 -8.07 -23.47 12.34
CA ILE A 270 -6.62 -23.31 12.18
C ILE A 270 -6.06 -24.29 11.14
N TYR A 271 -6.54 -25.55 11.10
CA TYR A 271 -6.06 -26.54 10.13
C TYR A 271 -6.35 -26.14 8.68
N VAL A 272 -7.48 -25.47 8.44
CA VAL A 272 -7.81 -24.93 7.11
C VAL A 272 -6.86 -23.80 6.74
N ILE A 273 -6.49 -22.94 7.70
CA ILE A 273 -5.53 -21.86 7.48
C ILE A 273 -4.15 -22.43 7.15
N GLU A 274 -3.69 -23.45 7.88
CA GLU A 274 -2.36 -24.04 7.74
C GLU A 274 -2.13 -24.77 6.40
N SER A 275 -3.20 -25.25 5.76
CA SER A 275 -3.13 -25.92 4.46
C SER A 275 -3.03 -24.97 3.26
N LEU A 276 -3.14 -23.65 3.47
CA LEU A 276 -3.12 -22.66 2.40
C LEU A 276 -1.71 -22.40 1.87
N ASN A 277 -1.64 -21.85 0.65
CA ASN A 277 -0.38 -21.30 0.13
C ASN A 277 0.18 -20.20 1.05
N ASN A 278 1.48 -19.90 0.94
CA ASN A 278 2.18 -18.98 1.84
C ASN A 278 1.54 -17.59 1.98
N SER A 279 1.06 -17.01 0.88
CA SER A 279 0.45 -15.68 0.91
C SER A 279 -0.95 -15.67 1.50
N SER A 280 -1.76 -16.68 1.22
CA SER A 280 -3.11 -16.85 1.80
C SER A 280 -3.03 -17.23 3.28
N TYR A 281 -2.08 -18.10 3.65
CA TYR A 281 -1.76 -18.39 5.05
C TYR A 281 -1.35 -17.12 5.80
N ALA A 282 -0.39 -16.34 5.28
CA ALA A 282 0.06 -15.12 5.93
C ALA A 282 -1.10 -14.14 6.14
N LEU A 283 -1.96 -13.94 5.14
CA LEU A 283 -3.13 -13.09 5.28
C LEU A 283 -4.09 -13.63 6.35
N LEU A 284 -4.53 -14.88 6.24
CA LEU A 284 -5.61 -15.42 7.08
C LEU A 284 -5.18 -15.78 8.49
N ALA A 285 -3.93 -16.21 8.72
CA ALA A 285 -3.40 -16.39 10.07
C ALA A 285 -3.35 -15.05 10.82
N ASN A 286 -2.88 -13.98 10.16
CA ASN A 286 -2.89 -12.64 10.76
C ASN A 286 -4.32 -12.08 10.92
N THR A 287 -5.27 -12.42 10.03
CA THR A 287 -6.68 -12.07 10.19
C THR A 287 -7.31 -12.80 11.39
N TYR A 288 -7.00 -14.09 11.56
CA TYR A 288 -7.42 -14.86 12.72
C TYR A 288 -6.90 -14.21 14.02
N VAL A 289 -5.61 -13.90 14.07
CA VAL A 289 -4.98 -13.20 15.21
C VAL A 289 -5.65 -11.86 15.46
N ALA A 290 -5.89 -11.05 14.43
CA ALA A 290 -6.50 -9.73 14.59
C ALA A 290 -7.94 -9.80 15.13
N THR A 291 -8.71 -10.82 14.73
CA THR A 291 -10.10 -11.02 15.18
C THR A 291 -10.21 -11.64 16.58
N HIS A 292 -9.18 -12.37 17.01
CA HIS A 292 -9.12 -13.05 18.29
C HIS A 292 -8.22 -12.34 19.32
N ALA A 293 -7.57 -11.24 18.94
CA ALA A 293 -6.77 -10.41 19.85
C ALA A 293 -7.61 -9.93 21.06
N PRO A 294 -6.99 -9.79 22.24
CA PRO A 294 -7.66 -9.25 23.41
C PRO A 294 -8.10 -7.80 23.17
N LEU A 295 -9.13 -7.33 23.89
CA LEU A 295 -9.63 -5.94 23.80
C LEU A 295 -10.04 -5.50 22.37
N ARG A 296 -10.84 -6.30 21.66
CA ARG A 296 -11.24 -6.07 20.26
C ARG A 296 -11.79 -4.67 19.93
N TRP A 297 -12.43 -4.00 20.88
CA TRP A 297 -13.00 -2.67 20.66
C TRP A 297 -11.95 -1.57 20.56
N THR A 298 -10.99 -1.57 21.48
CA THR A 298 -10.04 -0.48 21.70
C THR A 298 -8.60 -0.85 21.31
N GLY A 299 -8.34 -2.13 21.06
CA GLY A 299 -7.06 -2.67 20.68
C GLY A 299 -6.12 -2.89 21.85
N THR A 300 -5.06 -3.63 21.58
CA THR A 300 -4.04 -4.03 22.57
C THR A 300 -2.89 -3.03 22.70
N GLY A 301 -2.88 -1.98 21.87
CA GLY A 301 -1.87 -0.93 21.87
C GLY A 301 -0.93 -0.97 20.67
N LEU A 302 -0.25 0.15 20.42
CA LEU A 302 0.68 0.31 19.32
C LEU A 302 1.82 -0.72 19.36
N GLY A 303 2.05 -1.41 18.25
CA GLY A 303 3.15 -2.33 18.06
C GLY A 303 3.06 -3.68 18.76
N THR A 304 1.86 -4.07 19.22
CA THR A 304 1.65 -5.34 19.92
C THR A 304 1.15 -6.47 19.01
N HIS A 305 0.97 -6.25 17.70
CA HIS A 305 0.38 -7.26 16.82
C HIS A 305 1.12 -8.60 16.86
N LYS A 306 2.46 -8.58 16.80
CA LYS A 306 3.30 -9.78 16.93
C LYS A 306 3.10 -10.52 18.26
N LEU A 307 2.92 -9.78 19.36
CA LEU A 307 2.67 -10.38 20.67
C LEU A 307 1.31 -11.08 20.68
N ASN A 308 0.29 -10.44 20.07
CA ASN A 308 -1.01 -11.09 19.87
C ASN A 308 -0.89 -12.33 18.99
N TYR A 309 -0.07 -12.29 17.94
CA TYR A 309 0.15 -13.43 17.06
C TYR A 309 0.61 -14.65 17.85
N HIS A 310 1.68 -14.49 18.64
CA HIS A 310 2.22 -15.58 19.45
C HIS A 310 1.41 -15.90 20.71
N ALA A 311 0.46 -15.06 21.13
CA ALA A 311 -0.44 -15.37 22.23
C ALA A 311 -1.67 -16.17 21.75
N VAL A 312 -2.17 -15.85 20.56
CA VAL A 312 -3.47 -16.30 20.06
C VAL A 312 -3.35 -17.48 19.09
N TYR A 313 -2.29 -17.53 18.30
CA TYR A 313 -2.11 -18.54 17.25
C TYR A 313 -0.90 -19.39 17.58
N GLN A 314 -1.09 -20.69 17.82
CA GLN A 314 -0.01 -21.65 18.02
C GLN A 314 -0.03 -22.65 16.86
N SER A 315 1.14 -22.88 16.26
CA SER A 315 1.26 -23.71 15.07
C SER A 315 2.63 -24.36 15.00
N ASN A 316 2.66 -25.61 14.51
CA ASN A 316 3.90 -26.33 14.22
C ASN A 316 4.35 -26.16 12.75
N ARG A 317 3.64 -25.33 11.95
CA ARG A 317 3.99 -25.08 10.55
C ARG A 317 5.37 -24.40 10.47
N PRO A 318 6.25 -24.78 9.54
CA PRO A 318 7.56 -24.12 9.38
C PRO A 318 7.51 -22.61 9.14
N LEU A 319 6.37 -22.12 8.64
CA LEU A 319 6.10 -20.71 8.37
C LEU A 319 5.31 -20.02 9.50
N TYR A 320 5.23 -20.62 10.70
CA TYR A 320 4.66 -19.97 11.87
C TYR A 320 5.35 -18.63 12.15
N GLY A 321 4.57 -17.57 12.33
CA GLY A 321 5.09 -16.20 12.48
C GLY A 321 5.31 -15.46 11.15
N LEU A 322 4.87 -16.02 10.02
CA LEU A 322 4.99 -15.32 8.73
C LEU A 322 4.19 -14.00 8.75
N ASN A 323 4.91 -12.88 8.57
CA ASN A 323 4.35 -11.52 8.57
C ASN A 323 3.69 -11.10 9.90
N ASP A 324 4.12 -11.67 11.02
CA ASP A 324 3.63 -11.32 12.37
C ASP A 324 3.98 -9.89 12.81
N GLU A 325 5.13 -9.35 12.37
CA GLU A 325 5.59 -7.99 12.70
C GLU A 325 4.76 -6.90 12.00
N ASP A 326 4.21 -7.19 10.82
CA ASP A 326 3.45 -6.24 10.02
C ASP A 326 1.98 -6.59 9.83
N GLY A 327 1.54 -7.75 10.30
CA GLY A 327 0.17 -8.26 10.21
C GLY A 327 -0.28 -8.63 8.80
N TYR A 328 0.67 -8.69 7.87
CA TYR A 328 0.49 -8.86 6.42
C TYR A 328 -0.35 -7.77 5.73
N SER A 329 -1.33 -7.17 6.39
CA SER A 329 -2.24 -6.13 5.88
C SER A 329 -2.43 -5.02 6.91
N LEU A 330 -2.64 -3.78 6.44
CA LEU A 330 -2.90 -2.67 7.34
C LEU A 330 -4.24 -2.85 8.08
N PHE A 331 -5.22 -3.53 7.46
CA PHE A 331 -6.48 -3.91 8.13
C PHE A 331 -6.22 -4.74 9.40
N ASN A 332 -5.49 -5.85 9.28
CA ASN A 332 -5.22 -6.76 10.41
C ASN A 332 -4.48 -6.05 11.53
N ARG A 333 -3.48 -5.26 11.15
CA ARG A 333 -2.67 -4.53 12.12
C ARG A 333 -3.47 -3.47 12.86
N LEU A 334 -4.28 -2.67 12.15
CA LEU A 334 -5.15 -1.68 12.79
C LEU A 334 -6.18 -2.36 13.70
N LEU A 335 -6.82 -3.44 13.24
CA LEU A 335 -7.81 -4.15 14.04
C LEU A 335 -7.19 -4.72 15.32
N SER A 336 -5.99 -5.29 15.24
CA SER A 336 -5.31 -5.88 16.39
C SER A 336 -4.76 -4.82 17.37
N GLU A 337 -4.06 -3.80 16.87
CA GLU A 337 -3.37 -2.81 17.72
C GLU A 337 -4.30 -1.70 18.22
N THR A 338 -5.27 -1.27 17.40
CA THR A 338 -6.14 -0.12 17.67
C THR A 338 -7.62 -0.49 17.85
N GLY A 339 -7.95 -1.78 17.68
CA GLY A 339 -9.30 -2.28 17.78
C GLY A 339 -10.20 -1.84 16.64
N ILE A 340 -11.48 -2.19 16.77
CA ILE A 340 -12.55 -1.75 15.86
C ILE A 340 -12.61 -0.22 15.79
N LEU A 341 -12.39 0.49 16.90
CA LEU A 341 -12.45 1.96 16.93
C LEU A 341 -11.39 2.59 16.03
N GLY A 342 -10.11 2.21 16.15
CA GLY A 342 -9.06 2.78 15.31
C GLY A 342 -9.21 2.38 13.84
N LEU A 343 -9.65 1.15 13.56
CA LEU A 343 -10.00 0.72 12.21
C LEU A 343 -11.12 1.60 11.61
N LEU A 344 -12.19 1.86 12.36
CA LEU A 344 -13.28 2.73 11.92
C LEU A 344 -12.81 4.16 11.67
N VAL A 345 -11.93 4.70 12.53
CA VAL A 345 -11.34 6.03 12.32
C VAL A 345 -10.58 6.08 10.98
N TYR A 346 -9.83 5.04 10.64
CA TYR A 346 -9.12 4.97 9.37
C TYR A 346 -10.07 4.88 8.17
N ILE A 347 -11.11 4.04 8.26
CA ILE A 347 -12.14 3.92 7.22
C ILE A 347 -12.86 5.27 7.01
N VAL A 348 -13.27 5.94 8.10
CA VAL A 348 -13.89 7.26 8.05
C VAL A 348 -12.93 8.29 7.44
N PHE A 349 -11.63 8.24 7.75
CA PHE A 349 -10.63 9.09 7.11
C PHE A 349 -10.60 8.92 5.59
N LEU A 350 -10.59 7.68 5.09
CA LEU A 350 -10.62 7.38 3.66
C LEU A 350 -11.89 7.92 2.99
N PHE A 351 -13.06 7.73 3.59
CA PHE A 351 -14.31 8.26 3.02
C PHE A 351 -14.39 9.79 3.09
N LYS A 352 -14.07 10.39 4.23
CA LYS A 352 -14.19 11.83 4.47
C LYS A 352 -13.22 12.66 3.64
N CYS A 353 -12.01 12.15 3.42
CA CYS A 353 -10.98 12.80 2.62
C CYS A 353 -11.04 12.42 1.14
N ARG A 354 -12.10 11.72 0.69
CA ARG A 354 -12.29 11.43 -0.72
C ARG A 354 -12.70 12.69 -1.49
N SER A 355 -11.96 13.01 -2.55
CA SER A 355 -12.28 14.08 -3.51
C SER A 355 -12.49 13.48 -4.90
N LYS A 356 -13.72 13.56 -5.42
CA LYS A 356 -14.04 13.08 -6.78
C LYS A 356 -13.41 13.95 -7.88
N GLN A 357 -13.12 15.21 -7.57
CA GLN A 357 -12.56 16.19 -8.49
C GLN A 357 -11.03 16.10 -8.59
N SER A 358 -10.37 15.59 -7.54
CA SER A 358 -8.92 15.42 -7.54
C SER A 358 -8.52 14.10 -8.18
N MET A 359 -7.77 14.20 -9.27
CA MET A 359 -7.09 13.07 -9.90
C MET A 359 -6.13 12.40 -8.92
N ILE A 360 -5.28 13.19 -8.24
CA ILE A 360 -4.26 12.69 -7.31
C ILE A 360 -4.92 11.89 -6.18
N ASN A 361 -5.98 12.43 -5.59
CA ASN A 361 -6.74 11.73 -4.54
C ASN A 361 -7.33 10.41 -5.06
N THR A 362 -7.80 10.37 -6.31
CA THR A 362 -8.32 9.15 -6.93
C THR A 362 -7.23 8.10 -7.17
N CYS A 363 -6.07 8.52 -7.69
CA CYS A 363 -4.95 7.61 -7.95
C CYS A 363 -4.35 7.06 -6.64
N VAL A 364 -4.11 7.94 -5.67
CA VAL A 364 -3.52 7.56 -4.37
C VAL A 364 -4.44 6.64 -3.56
N LEU A 365 -5.77 6.75 -3.73
CA LEU A 365 -6.71 5.83 -3.08
C LEU A 365 -6.42 4.36 -3.41
N PHE A 366 -6.00 4.03 -4.64
CA PHE A 366 -5.67 2.64 -5.00
C PHE A 366 -4.47 2.10 -4.21
N TYR A 367 -3.48 2.95 -3.93
CA TYR A 367 -2.37 2.58 -3.05
C TYR A 367 -2.86 2.33 -1.62
N LEU A 368 -3.71 3.21 -1.09
CA LEU A 368 -4.24 3.08 0.27
C LEU A 368 -5.13 1.84 0.41
N LEU A 369 -5.97 1.53 -0.58
CA LEU A 369 -6.77 0.30 -0.61
C LEU A 369 -5.89 -0.94 -0.78
N GLY A 370 -4.83 -0.86 -1.59
CA GLY A 370 -3.85 -1.92 -1.76
C GLY A 370 -3.18 -2.29 -0.43
N THR A 371 -2.63 -1.29 0.28
CA THR A 371 -1.99 -1.45 1.60
C THR A 371 -2.98 -1.91 2.68
N PHE A 372 -4.23 -1.45 2.61
CA PHE A 372 -5.30 -1.91 3.48
C PHE A 372 -5.52 -3.42 3.40
N ILE A 373 -5.44 -4.00 2.19
CA ILE A 373 -5.60 -5.45 1.95
C ILE A 373 -4.28 -6.20 2.13
N ARG A 374 -3.13 -5.60 1.78
CA ARG A 374 -1.79 -6.20 1.86
C ARG A 374 -0.70 -5.15 1.96
N GLY A 375 0.16 -5.29 2.97
CA GLY A 375 1.22 -4.37 3.36
C GLY A 375 0.83 -3.60 4.61
N GLY A 376 1.03 -4.20 5.79
CA GLY A 376 0.64 -3.60 7.06
C GLY A 376 1.74 -2.85 7.80
N ASN A 377 2.93 -2.71 7.22
CA ASN A 377 4.02 -1.96 7.86
C ASN A 377 3.81 -0.44 7.72
N TYR A 378 3.80 0.27 8.86
CA TYR A 378 3.57 1.72 8.90
C TYR A 378 4.68 2.58 8.24
N PHE A 379 5.88 2.04 8.03
CA PHE A 379 7.08 2.79 7.63
C PHE A 379 7.68 2.35 6.30
N VAL A 380 7.00 1.44 5.61
CA VAL A 380 7.50 0.79 4.42
C VAL A 380 6.76 1.34 3.20
N TYR A 381 7.52 1.58 2.14
CA TYR A 381 7.04 2.00 0.82
C TYR A 381 6.19 3.28 0.84
N GLY A 382 6.56 4.25 1.66
CA GLY A 382 5.90 5.57 1.69
C GLY A 382 4.51 5.59 2.31
N MET A 383 4.12 4.64 3.16
CA MET A 383 2.77 4.55 3.73
C MET A 383 2.27 5.88 4.31
N ILE A 384 3.10 6.58 5.07
CA ILE A 384 2.77 7.89 5.65
C ILE A 384 2.74 8.98 4.57
N PHE A 385 3.68 8.96 3.62
CA PHE A 385 3.70 9.88 2.48
C PHE A 385 2.39 9.85 1.69
N TYR A 386 1.88 8.67 1.34
CA TYR A 386 0.66 8.53 0.55
C TYR A 386 -0.60 8.90 1.34
N ASN A 387 -0.68 8.60 2.65
CA ASN A 387 -1.77 9.11 3.49
C ASN A 387 -1.79 10.65 3.53
N MET A 388 -0.61 11.28 3.65
CA MET A 388 -0.49 12.74 3.64
C MET A 388 -0.84 13.31 2.27
N LEU A 389 -0.35 12.72 1.17
CA LEU A 389 -0.67 13.15 -0.19
C LEU A 389 -2.19 13.06 -0.47
N TYR A 390 -2.84 12.03 0.05
CA TYR A 390 -4.29 11.87 0.01
C TYR A 390 -5.03 13.00 0.74
N TYR A 391 -4.61 13.30 1.98
CA TYR A 391 -5.18 14.39 2.78
C TYR A 391 -4.96 15.78 2.16
N PHE A 392 -3.74 16.07 1.70
CA PHE A 392 -3.40 17.38 1.14
C PHE A 392 -4.08 17.64 -0.20
N SER A 393 -4.19 16.63 -1.08
CA SER A 393 -4.94 16.75 -2.34
C SER A 393 -6.44 16.99 -2.14
N TYR A 394 -7.03 16.42 -1.09
CA TYR A 394 -8.40 16.74 -0.66
C TYR A 394 -8.54 18.19 -0.19
N LYS A 395 -7.62 18.63 0.68
CA LYS A 395 -7.63 19.98 1.24
C LYS A 395 -7.50 21.04 0.15
N GLU A 396 -6.60 20.84 -0.80
CA GLU A 396 -6.44 21.70 -1.97
C GLU A 396 -7.74 21.81 -2.77
N THR A 397 -8.40 20.67 -3.05
CA THR A 397 -9.70 20.69 -3.75
C THR A 397 -10.74 21.53 -3.01
N LYS A 398 -10.87 21.36 -1.69
CA LYS A 398 -11.84 22.11 -0.88
C LYS A 398 -11.57 23.60 -0.90
N ILE A 399 -10.31 24.02 -0.88
CA ILE A 399 -9.92 25.43 -0.98
C ILE A 399 -10.32 25.97 -2.36
N THR A 400 -9.97 25.27 -3.44
CA THR A 400 -10.30 25.67 -4.81
C THR A 400 -11.81 25.78 -5.02
N GLN A 401 -12.61 24.85 -4.50
CA GLN A 401 -14.08 24.93 -4.57
C GLN A 401 -14.64 26.14 -3.83
N ARG A 402 -14.14 26.45 -2.62
CA ARG A 402 -14.58 27.64 -1.86
C ARG A 402 -14.23 28.94 -2.57
N LEU A 403 -13.07 29.00 -3.23
CA LEU A 403 -12.65 30.17 -4.00
C LEU A 403 -13.55 30.38 -5.23
N ARG A 404 -13.91 29.30 -5.95
CA ARG A 404 -14.87 29.38 -7.07
C ARG A 404 -16.22 29.92 -6.64
N LEU A 405 -16.80 29.36 -5.57
CA LEU A 405 -18.09 29.83 -5.02
C LEU A 405 -18.06 31.29 -4.54
N ARG A 406 -16.89 31.78 -4.09
CA ARG A 406 -16.73 33.19 -3.71
C ARG A 406 -16.68 34.11 -4.93
N ASN A 407 -16.07 33.65 -6.01
CA ASN A 407 -15.96 34.41 -7.26
C ASN A 407 -17.28 34.42 -8.04
N GLU A 408 -18.12 33.38 -7.92
CA GLU A 408 -19.46 33.33 -8.52
C GLU A 408 -20.50 34.22 -7.80
N LYS A 409 -20.20 34.65 -6.56
CA LYS A 409 -21.06 35.55 -5.77
C LYS A 409 -20.66 37.03 -5.85
N LYS A 410 -19.58 37.34 -6.56
CA LYS A 410 -19.14 38.69 -6.88
C LYS A 410 -19.49 38.96 -8.34
#